data_AF-A0AAQ0RY04-F1
#
_entry.id   AF-A0AAQ0RY04-F1
#
_cell.length_a   1.000
_cell.length_b   1.000
_cell.length_c   1.000
_cell.angle_alpha   90.00
_cell.angle_beta   90.00
_cell.angle_gamma   90.00
#
_symmetry.space_group_name_H-M   'P 1'
#
loop_
_entity.id
_entity.type
_entity.pdbx_description
1 polymer ?
#
loop_
_entity_poly.entity_id
_entity_poly.type
_entity_poly.pdbx_seq_one_letter_code
_entity_poly.pdbx_strand_id
1 'polypeptide(L)'
;MILKRSKSILWYKEEMKITEYELLSQYSPIIINSKIKAIQESIDAAYHLSTSHTTFDEVEGMISVSCSVEKLVIWITEQKDDLNRFKINSTKKLNLLKKIISNYSTKEQKEVMRYFKSSGSHKPYKTIDKLQEDLYKVHRNMRIERNEQREKENEVIYQNFVVEVKESLNKEREELVV
;
A
#
# COMPACT_ATOMS: atom_id res chain seq x y z
N MET A 1 -5.56 -7.26 -37.88
CA MET A 1 -4.72 -8.18 -37.08
C MET A 1 -5.64 -9.09 -36.28
N ILE A 2 -5.60 -10.41 -36.49
CA ILE A 2 -6.50 -11.37 -35.84
C ILE A 2 -5.72 -12.07 -34.72
N LEU A 3 -6.05 -11.77 -33.47
CA LEU A 3 -5.44 -12.40 -32.30
C LEU A 3 -5.97 -13.84 -32.15
N LYS A 4 -5.08 -14.83 -32.08
CA LYS A 4 -5.44 -16.23 -31.81
C LYS A 4 -5.50 -16.48 -30.31
N ARG A 5 -6.53 -17.19 -29.85
CA ARG A 5 -6.70 -17.56 -28.44
C ARG A 5 -5.63 -18.58 -28.05
N SER A 6 -4.83 -18.25 -27.03
CA SER A 6 -3.84 -19.19 -26.49
C SER A 6 -4.53 -20.33 -25.75
N LYS A 7 -4.05 -21.57 -25.94
CA LYS A 7 -4.51 -22.77 -25.20
C LYS A 7 -3.76 -22.98 -23.87
N SER A 8 -2.78 -22.14 -23.55
CA SER A 8 -2.02 -22.27 -22.32
C SER A 8 -2.85 -21.83 -21.11
N ILE A 9 -3.00 -22.75 -20.15
CA ILE A 9 -3.53 -22.44 -18.81
C ILE A 9 -2.35 -21.95 -17.97
N LEU A 10 -2.41 -20.68 -17.55
CA LEU A 10 -1.43 -20.11 -16.64
C LEU A 10 -1.79 -20.51 -15.21
N TRP A 11 -0.88 -21.22 -14.55
CA TRP A 11 -1.02 -21.57 -13.14
C TRP A 11 -0.28 -20.56 -12.28
N TYR A 12 -0.99 -19.93 -11.34
CA TYR A 12 -0.36 -19.09 -10.33
C TYR A 12 0.17 -19.97 -9.22
N LYS A 13 1.49 -20.09 -9.08
CA LYS A 13 2.09 -20.75 -7.93
C LYS A 13 2.26 -19.70 -6.83
N GLU A 14 1.50 -19.84 -5.76
CA GLU A 14 1.65 -18.96 -4.59
C GLU A 14 2.96 -19.31 -3.89
N GLU A 15 3.96 -18.46 -4.05
CA GLU A 15 5.20 -18.57 -3.28
C GLU A 15 4.92 -18.12 -1.83
N MET A 16 5.31 -18.93 -0.85
CA MET A 16 5.18 -18.58 0.57
C MET A 16 6.23 -17.57 1.03
N LYS A 17 6.54 -16.59 0.17
CA LYS A 17 7.59 -15.59 0.31
C LYS A 17 7.11 -14.27 -0.26
N ILE A 18 7.53 -13.18 0.37
CA ILE A 18 7.35 -11.85 -0.22
C ILE A 18 8.32 -11.68 -1.39
N THR A 19 7.88 -11.00 -2.44
CA THR A 19 8.74 -10.73 -3.59
C THR A 19 9.91 -9.82 -3.22
N GLU A 20 11.03 -9.96 -3.93
CA GLU A 20 12.21 -9.13 -3.68
C GLU A 20 11.93 -7.64 -3.91
N TYR A 21 11.11 -7.36 -4.93
CA TYR A 21 10.62 -6.02 -5.23
C TYR A 21 9.86 -5.42 -4.05
N GLU A 22 8.91 -6.15 -3.46
CA GLU A 22 8.16 -5.68 -2.29
C GLU A 22 9.07 -5.48 -1.08
N LEU A 23 10.03 -6.38 -0.86
CA LEU A 23 11.01 -6.25 0.22
C LEU A 23 11.79 -4.93 0.08
N LEU A 24 12.35 -4.64 -1.09
CA LEU A 24 13.11 -3.41 -1.31
C LEU A 24 12.21 -2.17 -1.30
N SER A 25 11.10 -2.19 -2.03
CA SER A 25 10.23 -1.02 -2.21
C SER A 25 9.53 -0.57 -0.93
N GLN A 26 9.18 -1.53 -0.04
CA GLN A 26 8.37 -1.26 1.14
C GLN A 26 9.13 -1.32 2.47
N TYR A 27 10.30 -1.96 2.51
CA TYR A 27 11.08 -2.16 3.75
C TYR A 27 12.48 -1.56 3.72
N SER A 28 12.98 -1.08 2.56
CA SER A 28 14.28 -0.42 2.51
C SER A 28 14.19 1.03 3.02
N PRO A 29 14.90 1.40 4.10
CA PRO A 29 14.91 2.77 4.59
C PRO A 29 15.42 3.77 3.56
N ILE A 30 16.38 3.37 2.72
CA ILE A 30 16.96 4.24 1.68
C ILE A 30 15.92 4.59 0.63
N ILE A 31 15.21 3.59 0.11
CA ILE A 31 14.20 3.79 -0.93
C ILE A 31 13.02 4.59 -0.37
N ILE A 32 12.59 4.29 0.86
CA ILE A 32 11.52 5.04 1.53
C ILE A 32 11.90 6.51 1.69
N ASN A 33 13.10 6.80 2.20
CA ASN A 33 13.56 8.18 2.39
C ASN A 33 13.72 8.92 1.06
N SER A 34 14.21 8.24 0.03
CA SER A 34 14.31 8.80 -1.33
C SER A 34 12.92 9.16 -1.88
N LYS A 35 11.92 8.29 -1.73
CA LYS A 35 10.53 8.58 -2.12
C LYS A 35 9.95 9.75 -1.35
N ILE A 36 10.16 9.81 -0.03
CA ILE A 36 9.72 10.94 0.81
C ILE A 36 10.31 12.25 0.30
N LYS A 37 11.61 12.26 0.00
CA LYS A 37 12.31 13.44 -0.51
C LYS A 37 11.75 13.87 -1.87
N ALA A 38 11.58 12.94 -2.81
CA ALA A 38 11.05 13.24 -4.13
C ALA A 38 9.63 13.82 -4.08
N ILE A 39 8.75 13.28 -3.23
CA ILE A 39 7.39 13.81 -3.05
C ILE A 39 7.45 15.20 -2.42
N GLN A 40 8.31 15.42 -1.42
CA GLN A 40 8.49 16.72 -0.80
C GLN A 40 8.97 17.78 -1.81
N GLU A 41 9.97 17.44 -2.63
CA GLU A 41 10.47 18.31 -3.70
C GLU A 41 9.39 18.62 -4.73
N SER A 42 8.54 17.64 -5.07
CA SER A 42 7.39 17.87 -5.96
C SER A 42 6.34 18.81 -5.35
N ILE A 43 6.10 18.72 -4.04
CA ILE A 43 5.19 19.62 -3.32
C ILE A 43 5.78 21.03 -3.30
N ASP A 44 7.08 21.15 -3.01
CA ASP A 44 7.77 22.44 -2.95
C ASP A 44 7.81 23.11 -4.33
N ALA A 45 8.05 22.33 -5.39
CA ALA A 45 7.96 22.81 -6.77
C ALA A 45 6.55 23.30 -7.13
N ALA A 46 5.51 22.62 -6.65
CA ALA A 46 4.13 23.00 -6.92
C ALA A 46 3.76 24.38 -6.35
N TYR A 47 4.37 24.81 -5.25
CA TYR A 47 4.16 26.17 -4.74
C TYR A 47 4.60 27.25 -5.74
N HIS A 48 5.61 26.98 -6.57
CA HIS A 48 6.06 27.91 -7.60
C HIS A 48 5.09 28.03 -8.79
N LEU A 49 4.18 27.06 -8.99
CA LEU A 49 3.12 27.14 -10.02
C LEU A 49 2.03 28.17 -9.69
N SER A 50 2.01 28.71 -8.47
CA SER A 50 1.13 29.84 -8.13
C SER A 50 1.48 31.12 -8.88
N THR A 51 2.74 31.26 -9.31
CA THR A 51 3.22 32.40 -10.09
C THR A 51 3.04 32.10 -11.58
N SER A 52 2.22 32.90 -12.26
CA SER A 52 2.08 32.82 -13.71
C SER A 52 3.41 33.15 -14.38
N HIS A 53 3.86 32.28 -15.30
CA HIS A 53 5.09 32.47 -16.05
C HIS A 53 4.91 31.98 -17.49
N THR A 54 5.80 32.40 -18.36
CA THR A 54 5.85 31.93 -19.74
C THR A 54 7.01 30.95 -19.91
N THR A 55 6.73 29.81 -20.54
CA THR A 55 7.73 28.83 -20.95
C THR A 55 7.80 28.78 -22.46
N PHE A 56 8.94 28.38 -23.00
CA PHE A 56 9.10 28.18 -24.44
C PHE A 56 9.13 26.68 -24.72
N ASP A 57 8.17 26.20 -25.49
CA ASP A 57 8.15 24.84 -26.02
C ASP A 57 8.65 24.86 -27.47
N GLU A 58 9.46 23.87 -27.86
CA GLU A 58 10.04 23.81 -29.21
C GLU A 58 8.98 23.59 -30.30
N VAL A 59 7.82 23.03 -29.93
CA VAL A 59 6.71 22.75 -30.86
C VAL A 59 5.68 23.88 -30.87
N GLU A 60 5.24 24.34 -29.69
CA GLU A 60 4.16 25.32 -29.57
C GLU A 60 4.62 26.78 -29.39
N GLY A 61 5.92 27.02 -29.19
CA GLY A 61 6.47 28.36 -28.97
C GLY A 61 6.26 28.86 -27.54
N MET A 62 5.95 30.16 -27.36
CA MET A 62 5.77 30.74 -26.03
C MET A 62 4.40 30.39 -25.45
N ILE A 63 4.37 29.57 -24.40
CA ILE A 63 3.16 29.16 -23.68
C ILE A 63 3.10 29.89 -22.34
N SER A 64 1.94 30.42 -21.97
CA SER A 64 1.70 30.91 -20.61
C SER A 64 1.18 29.78 -19.72
N VAL A 65 1.92 29.47 -18.66
CA VAL A 65 1.51 28.50 -17.65
C VAL A 65 0.90 29.25 -16.48
N SER A 66 -0.42 29.20 -16.38
CA SER A 66 -1.18 29.74 -15.25
C SER A 66 -2.03 28.63 -14.64
N CYS A 67 -1.84 28.36 -13.34
CA CYS A 67 -2.69 27.45 -12.58
C CYS A 67 -3.69 28.24 -11.74
N SER A 68 -4.95 27.81 -11.67
CA SER A 68 -5.90 28.38 -10.71
C SER A 68 -5.43 28.08 -9.29
N VAL A 69 -5.26 29.11 -8.47
CA VAL A 69 -4.78 28.99 -7.08
C VAL A 69 -5.62 27.99 -6.28
N GLU A 70 -6.95 27.99 -6.46
CA GLU A 70 -7.86 27.07 -5.77
C GLU A 70 -7.55 25.59 -6.03
N LYS A 71 -7.40 25.19 -7.30
CA LYS A 71 -7.06 23.80 -7.66
C LYS A 71 -5.67 23.41 -7.16
N LEU A 72 -4.71 24.34 -7.22
CA LEU A 72 -3.36 24.11 -6.74
C LEU A 72 -3.34 23.86 -5.23
N VAL A 73 -4.12 24.62 -4.46
CA VAL A 73 -4.25 24.44 -3.01
C VAL A 73 -4.84 23.07 -2.67
N ILE A 74 -5.90 22.65 -3.36
CA ILE A 74 -6.50 21.32 -3.18
C ILE A 74 -5.45 20.24 -3.45
N TRP A 75 -4.77 20.31 -4.60
CA TRP A 75 -3.77 19.32 -5.00
C TRP A 75 -2.61 19.24 -4.00
N ILE A 76 -2.05 20.37 -3.59
CA ILE A 76 -0.95 20.41 -2.59
C ILE A 76 -1.41 19.79 -1.26
N THR A 77 -2.65 20.07 -0.84
CA THR A 77 -3.20 19.54 0.41
C THR A 77 -3.34 18.02 0.35
N GLU A 78 -3.89 17.48 -0.74
CA GLU A 78 -3.98 16.04 -0.97
C GLU A 78 -2.60 15.37 -0.98
N GLN A 79 -1.63 15.96 -1.70
CA GLN A 79 -0.26 15.43 -1.74
C GLN A 79 0.40 15.41 -0.35
N LYS A 80 0.17 16.42 0.49
CA LYS A 80 0.67 16.47 1.87
C LYS A 80 0.03 15.38 2.74
N ASP A 81 -1.28 15.19 2.62
CA ASP A 81 -1.99 14.15 3.36
C ASP A 81 -1.51 12.75 2.96
N ASP A 82 -1.33 12.52 1.67
CA ASP A 82 -0.82 11.26 1.14
C ASP A 82 0.62 11.01 1.55
N LEU A 83 1.47 12.04 1.55
CA LEU A 83 2.82 11.96 2.09
C LEU A 83 2.80 11.58 3.59
N ASN A 84 1.90 12.15 4.37
CA ASN A 84 1.77 11.82 5.79
C ASN A 84 1.29 10.38 5.98
N ARG A 85 0.28 9.94 5.23
CA ARG A 85 -0.18 8.54 5.21
C ARG A 85 0.96 7.58 4.84
N PHE A 86 1.75 7.93 3.84
CA PHE A 86 2.91 7.15 3.42
C PHE A 86 3.97 7.05 4.52
N LYS A 87 4.30 8.16 5.20
CA LYS A 87 5.24 8.19 6.34
C LYS A 87 4.76 7.28 7.47
N ILE A 88 3.49 7.40 7.88
CA ILE A 88 2.91 6.57 8.96
C ILE A 88 2.98 5.08 8.59
N ASN A 89 2.56 4.72 7.38
CA ASN A 89 2.57 3.33 6.92
C ASN A 89 4.00 2.77 6.82
N SER A 90 4.94 3.57 6.34
CA SER A 90 6.35 3.18 6.23
C SER A 90 6.96 2.95 7.61
N THR A 91 6.70 3.83 8.59
CA THR A 91 7.16 3.65 9.98
C THR A 91 6.62 2.37 10.60
N LYS A 92 5.34 2.04 10.39
CA LYS A 92 4.75 0.77 10.85
C LYS A 92 5.49 -0.45 10.27
N LYS A 93 5.79 -0.43 8.96
CA LYS A 93 6.52 -1.50 8.29
C LYS A 93 7.96 -1.64 8.77
N LEU A 94 8.66 -0.52 8.97
CA LEU A 94 10.01 -0.50 9.50
C LEU A 94 10.08 -1.00 10.94
N ASN A 95 9.09 -0.66 11.77
CA ASN A 95 8.99 -1.18 13.13
C ASN A 95 8.74 -2.70 13.14
N LEU A 96 7.90 -3.20 12.24
CA LEU A 96 7.71 -4.63 12.06
C LEU A 96 9.02 -5.33 11.65
N LEU A 97 9.72 -4.76 10.67
CA LEU A 97 11.03 -5.27 10.22
C LEU A 97 12.03 -5.32 11.38
N LYS A 98 12.12 -4.25 12.17
CA LYS A 98 12.99 -4.18 13.35
C LYS A 98 12.66 -5.28 14.37
N LYS A 99 11.38 -5.56 14.60
CA LYS A 99 10.91 -6.64 15.50
C LYS A 99 11.24 -8.04 14.98
N ILE A 100 11.22 -8.26 13.67
CA ILE A 100 11.59 -9.56 13.09
C ILE A 100 13.11 -9.75 13.17
N ILE A 101 13.86 -8.74 12.73
CA ILE A 101 15.33 -8.75 12.70
C ILE A 101 15.93 -8.86 14.12
N SER A 102 15.25 -8.36 15.16
CA SER A 102 15.75 -8.49 16.53
C SER A 102 15.94 -9.95 16.99
N ASN A 103 15.23 -10.89 16.37
CA ASN A 103 15.36 -12.32 16.66
C ASN A 103 16.50 -12.99 15.88
N TYR A 104 17.15 -12.26 14.96
CA TYR A 104 18.23 -12.78 14.13
C TYR A 104 19.57 -12.61 14.83
N SER A 105 20.54 -13.44 14.48
CA SER A 105 21.92 -13.30 14.96
C SER A 105 22.53 -11.98 14.51
N THR A 106 23.48 -11.44 15.27
CA THR A 106 24.14 -10.16 14.95
C THR A 106 24.79 -10.14 13.55
N LYS A 107 25.23 -11.31 13.06
CA LYS A 107 25.74 -11.49 11.69
C LYS A 107 24.63 -11.33 10.65
N GLU A 108 23.51 -12.04 10.81
CA GLU A 108 22.33 -11.93 9.93
C GLU A 108 21.78 -10.50 9.92
N GLN A 109 21.74 -9.81 11.07
CA GLN A 109 21.30 -8.41 11.13
C GLN A 109 22.17 -7.49 10.27
N LYS A 110 23.50 -7.67 10.31
CA LYS A 110 24.45 -6.90 9.48
C LYS A 110 24.27 -7.22 8.00
N GLU A 111 24.04 -8.49 7.66
CA GLU A 111 23.77 -8.94 6.29
C GLU A 111 22.51 -8.29 5.71
N VAL A 112 21.40 -8.28 6.46
CA VAL A 112 20.16 -7.62 6.07
C VAL A 112 20.36 -6.12 5.88
N MET A 113 21.06 -5.46 6.82
CA MET A 113 21.34 -4.03 6.71
C MET A 113 22.21 -3.71 5.48
N ARG A 114 23.21 -4.55 5.19
CA ARG A 114 24.07 -4.40 4.00
C ARG A 114 23.28 -4.57 2.71
N TYR A 115 22.38 -5.56 2.67
CA TYR A 115 21.49 -5.80 1.53
C TYR A 115 20.65 -4.56 1.21
N PHE A 116 19.96 -3.99 2.21
CA PHE A 116 19.17 -2.77 2.02
C PHE A 116 20.02 -1.56 1.62
N LYS A 117 21.22 -1.43 2.18
CA LYS A 117 22.18 -0.37 1.80
C LYS A 117 22.61 -0.47 0.33
N SER A 118 22.72 -1.68 -0.18
CA SER A 118 23.13 -1.96 -1.56
C SER A 118 21.97 -1.98 -2.55
N SER A 119 20.75 -1.61 -2.13
CA SER A 119 19.52 -1.70 -2.95
C SER A 119 19.33 -3.08 -3.60
N GLY A 120 19.74 -4.14 -2.92
CA GLY A 120 19.65 -5.52 -3.42
C GLY A 120 20.87 -6.07 -4.15
N SER A 121 21.89 -5.26 -4.44
CA SER A 121 23.09 -5.72 -5.16
C SER A 121 23.87 -6.82 -4.42
N HIS A 122 23.98 -6.72 -3.09
CA HIS A 122 24.63 -7.74 -2.27
C HIS A 122 23.58 -8.60 -1.56
N LYS A 123 23.19 -9.72 -2.18
CA LYS A 123 22.15 -10.63 -1.66
C LYS A 123 22.74 -11.83 -0.91
N PRO A 124 22.73 -11.84 0.44
CA PRO A 124 22.96 -13.05 1.22
C PRO A 124 21.71 -13.94 1.13
N TYR A 125 21.66 -14.82 0.12
CA TYR A 125 20.49 -15.62 -0.24
C TYR A 125 19.79 -16.28 0.95
N LYS A 126 20.53 -16.97 1.83
CA LYS A 126 19.95 -17.68 2.99
C LYS A 126 19.21 -16.74 3.95
N THR A 127 19.83 -15.60 4.26
CA THR A 127 19.31 -14.65 5.25
C THR A 127 18.13 -13.85 4.68
N ILE A 128 18.20 -13.46 3.40
CA ILE A 128 17.13 -12.72 2.73
C ILE A 128 15.92 -13.61 2.46
N ASP A 129 16.12 -14.85 2.02
CA ASP A 129 15.02 -15.79 1.81
C ASP A 129 14.26 -16.05 3.11
N LYS A 130 14.99 -16.26 4.22
CA LYS A 130 14.40 -16.40 5.56
C LYS A 130 13.59 -15.16 5.95
N LEU A 131 14.11 -13.97 5.68
CA LEU A 131 13.40 -12.71 5.94
C LEU A 131 12.12 -12.58 5.11
N GLN A 132 12.15 -12.99 3.83
CA GLN A 132 10.98 -12.98 2.95
C GLN A 132 9.89 -13.96 3.43
N GLU A 133 10.27 -15.13 3.93
CA GLU A 133 9.34 -16.10 4.53
C GLU A 133 8.74 -15.59 5.84
N ASP A 134 9.57 -15.04 6.72
CA ASP A 134 9.12 -14.54 8.02
C ASP A 134 8.13 -13.38 7.87
N LEU A 135 8.44 -12.43 6.97
CA LEU A 135 7.51 -11.35 6.64
C LEU A 135 6.22 -11.90 5.99
N TYR A 136 6.32 -12.90 5.11
CA TYR A 136 5.14 -13.53 4.49
C TYR A 136 4.22 -14.14 5.54
N LYS A 137 4.76 -14.92 6.49
CA LYS A 137 3.99 -15.53 7.59
C LYS A 137 3.25 -14.47 8.41
N VAL A 138 3.92 -13.37 8.73
CA VAL A 138 3.29 -12.26 9.48
C VAL A 138 2.11 -11.67 8.70
N HIS A 139 2.31 -11.33 7.42
CA HIS A 139 1.21 -10.78 6.61
C HIS A 139 0.06 -11.76 6.41
N ARG A 140 0.38 -13.04 6.22
CA ARG A 140 -0.62 -14.10 6.09
C ARG A 140 -1.47 -14.20 7.35
N ASN A 141 -0.85 -14.22 8.53
CA ASN A 141 -1.57 -14.27 9.80
C ASN A 141 -2.46 -13.03 9.97
N MET A 142 -1.94 -11.83 9.70
CA MET A 142 -2.75 -10.61 9.75
C MET A 142 -3.93 -10.62 8.76
N ARG A 143 -3.79 -11.29 7.59
CA ARG A 143 -4.90 -11.44 6.64
C ARG A 143 -5.96 -12.39 7.18
N ILE A 144 -5.55 -13.51 7.76
CA ILE A 144 -6.45 -14.50 8.37
C ILE A 144 -7.24 -13.85 9.51
N GLU A 145 -6.56 -13.19 10.45
CA GLU A 145 -7.20 -12.49 11.58
C GLU A 145 -8.25 -11.47 11.11
N ARG A 146 -7.95 -10.70 10.05
CA ARG A 146 -8.92 -9.75 9.48
C ARG A 146 -10.12 -10.44 8.84
N ASN A 147 -9.93 -11.58 8.20
CA ASN A 147 -11.02 -12.33 7.59
C ASN A 147 -11.93 -12.94 8.66
N GLU A 148 -11.34 -13.55 9.70
CA GLU A 148 -12.09 -14.07 10.85
C GLU A 148 -12.90 -12.97 11.54
N GLN A 149 -12.32 -11.78 11.69
CA GLN A 149 -13.03 -10.63 12.27
C GLN A 149 -14.21 -10.19 11.41
N ARG A 150 -14.05 -10.14 10.08
CA ARG A 150 -15.12 -9.82 9.14
C ARG A 150 -16.22 -10.86 9.13
N GLU A 151 -15.87 -12.14 9.23
CA GLU A 151 -16.85 -13.23 9.32
C GLU A 151 -17.72 -13.08 10.57
N LYS A 152 -17.11 -12.81 11.73
CA LYS A 152 -17.84 -12.54 12.97
C LYS A 152 -18.75 -11.32 12.86
N GLU A 153 -18.27 -10.23 12.26
CA GLU A 153 -19.09 -9.02 12.04
C GLU A 153 -20.28 -9.31 11.12
N ASN A 154 -20.06 -10.06 10.04
CA ASN A 154 -21.10 -10.47 9.11
C ASN A 154 -22.13 -11.40 9.76
N GLU A 155 -21.70 -12.32 10.62
CA GLU A 155 -22.61 -13.19 11.38
C GLU A 155 -23.53 -12.37 12.27
N VAL A 156 -23.00 -11.39 13.00
CA VAL A 156 -23.81 -10.49 13.84
C VAL A 156 -24.82 -9.70 13.01
N ILE A 157 -24.39 -9.15 11.88
CA ILE A 157 -25.27 -8.41 10.95
C ILE A 157 -26.39 -9.32 10.45
N TYR A 158 -26.06 -10.56 10.06
CA TYR A 158 -27.05 -11.52 9.57
C TYR A 158 -28.06 -11.90 10.65
N GLN A 159 -27.62 -12.15 11.89
CA GLN A 159 -28.53 -12.46 12.99
C GLN A 159 -29.49 -11.30 13.28
N ASN A 160 -28.98 -10.06 13.30
CA ASN A 160 -29.82 -8.87 13.48
C ASN A 160 -30.84 -8.73 12.36
N PHE A 161 -30.43 -8.93 11.10
CA PHE A 161 -31.33 -8.90 9.95
C PHE A 161 -32.44 -9.97 10.07
N VAL A 162 -32.11 -11.19 10.49
CA VAL A 162 -33.12 -12.26 10.69
C VAL A 162 -34.14 -11.88 11.77
N VAL A 163 -33.72 -11.21 12.85
CA VAL A 163 -34.63 -10.73 13.89
C VAL A 163 -35.57 -9.66 13.34
N GLU A 164 -35.04 -8.65 12.65
CA GLU A 164 -35.85 -7.59 12.03
C GLU A 164 -36.88 -8.13 11.02
N VAL A 165 -36.49 -9.11 10.20
CA VAL A 165 -37.40 -9.77 9.25
C VAL A 165 -38.49 -10.57 9.98
N LYS A 166 -38.17 -11.24 11.09
CA LYS A 166 -39.18 -11.96 11.89
C LYS A 166 -40.16 -11.00 12.55
N GLU A 167 -39.68 -9.89 13.08
CA GLU A 167 -40.52 -8.87 13.73
C GLU A 167 -41.48 -8.22 12.73
N SER A 168 -40.99 -7.86 11.54
CA SER A 168 -41.84 -7.31 10.46
C SER A 168 -42.90 -8.31 9.98
N LEU A 169 -42.53 -9.58 9.76
CA LEU A 169 -43.49 -10.62 9.38
C LEU A 169 -44.55 -10.89 10.45
N ASN A 170 -44.19 -10.83 11.74
CA ASN A 170 -45.16 -10.98 12.83
C ASN A 170 -46.14 -9.81 12.85
N LYS A 171 -45.66 -8.58 12.65
CA LYS A 171 -46.51 -7.39 12.58
C LYS A 171 -47.50 -7.44 11.41
N GLU A 172 -47.04 -7.85 10.22
CA GLU A 172 -47.91 -8.05 9.05
C GLU A 172 -48.99 -9.12 9.30
N ARG A 173 -48.67 -10.19 10.04
CA ARG A 173 -49.65 -11.21 10.41
C ARG A 173 -50.71 -10.69 11.38
N GLU A 174 -50.34 -9.86 12.35
CA GLU A 174 -51.30 -9.24 13.28
C GLU A 174 -52.26 -8.29 12.54
N GLU A 175 -51.79 -7.56 11.53
CA GLU A 175 -52.60 -6.65 10.71
C GLU A 175 -53.60 -7.40 9.79
N LEU A 176 -53.31 -8.64 9.38
CA LEU A 176 -54.18 -9.47 8.52
C LEU A 176 -55.25 -10.28 9.28
N VAL A 177 -55.18 -10.34 10.61
CA VAL A 177 -56.12 -11.10 11.46
C VAL A 177 -57.28 -10.22 11.97
N VAL A 178 -57.27 -8.92 11.64
CA VAL A 178 -58.35 -7.94 11.91
C VAL A 178 -59.26 -7.80 10.69
#